data_AF-D2PNA1-F1
#
_entry.id   AF-D2PNA1-F1
#
_cell.length_a   1.000
_cell.length_b   1.000
_cell.length_c   1.000
_cell.angle_alpha   90.00
_cell.angle_beta   90.00
_cell.angle_gamma   90.00
#
_symmetry.space_group_name_H-M   'P 1'
#
loop_
_entity.id
_entity.type
_entity.pdbx_description
1 polymer ?
#
loop_
_entity_poly.entity_id
_entity_poly.type
_entity_poly.pdbx_seq_one_letter_code
_entity_poly.pdbx_strand_id
1 'polypeptide(L)' 'MSDPRPEISYEQAREELVDVVRKLEAGGTTLEESLALWERGEELAATCQQWLDGARRRLAEAQAAHSSDEKKPG' A
#
# COMPACT_ATOMS: atom_id res chain seq x y z
N MET A 1 7.51 14.43 10.83
CA MET A 1 7.72 14.71 9.40
C MET A 1 6.84 13.74 8.65
N SER A 2 5.94 14.22 7.79
CA SER A 2 5.02 13.35 7.04
C SER A 2 5.83 12.46 6.11
N ASP A 3 5.59 11.14 6.14
CA ASP A 3 6.14 10.25 5.12
C ASP A 3 5.70 10.71 3.72
N PRO A 4 6.59 10.61 2.72
CA PRO A 4 6.19 10.84 1.34
C PRO A 4 5.04 9.90 1.01
N ARG A 5 3.89 10.49 0.66
CA ARG A 5 2.73 9.72 0.23
C ARG A 5 2.99 9.25 -1.20
N PRO A 6 2.63 8.01 -1.55
CA PRO A 6 2.72 7.54 -2.92
C PRO A 6 1.97 8.48 -3.88
N GLU A 7 2.44 8.56 -5.13
CA GLU A 7 1.86 9.46 -6.15
C GLU A 7 0.42 9.09 -6.53
N ILE A 8 0.03 7.84 -6.33
CA ILE A 8 -1.32 7.32 -6.60
C ILE A 8 -2.02 6.88 -5.30
N SER A 9 -3.36 6.94 -5.31
CA SER A 9 -4.17 6.46 -4.18
C SER A 9 -4.05 4.95 -3.98
N TYR A 10 -4.42 4.47 -2.78
CA TYR A 10 -4.47 3.05 -2.48
C TYR A 10 -5.43 2.30 -3.42
N GLU A 11 -6.61 2.85 -3.68
CA GLU A 11 -7.61 2.23 -4.55
C GLU A 11 -7.11 2.09 -5.98
N GLN A 12 -6.46 3.13 -6.52
CA GLN A 12 -5.85 3.09 -7.85
C GLN A 12 -4.72 2.06 -7.92
N ALA A 13 -3.82 2.05 -6.93
CA ALA A 13 -2.73 1.08 -6.88
C ALA A 13 -3.25 -0.36 -6.81
N ARG A 14 -4.30 -0.59 -6.00
CA ARG A 14 -4.93 -1.90 -5.84
C ARG A 14 -5.64 -2.36 -7.12
N GLU A 15 -6.36 -1.46 -7.78
CA GLU A 15 -7.05 -1.75 -9.03
C GLU A 15 -6.06 -2.14 -10.13
N GLU A 16 -4.99 -1.36 -10.29
CA GLU A 16 -3.94 -1.66 -11.27
C GLU A 16 -3.23 -2.99 -10.95
N LEU A 17 -2.97 -3.27 -9.67
CA LEU A 17 -2.35 -4.52 -9.24
C LEU A 17 -3.23 -5.73 -9.59
N VAL A 18 -4.54 -5.62 -9.37
CA VAL A 18 -5.49 -6.67 -9.74
C VAL A 18 -5.46 -6.93 -11.25
N ASP A 19 -5.37 -5.89 -12.06
CA ASP A 19 -5.29 -6.05 -13.51
C ASP A 19 -3.95 -6.64 -13.99
N VAL A 20 -2.84 -6.31 -13.33
CA VAL A 20 -1.54 -6.96 -13.56
C VAL A 20 -1.62 -8.46 -13.25
N VAL A 21 -2.15 -8.83 -12.09
CA VAL A 21 -2.31 -10.24 -11.68
C VAL A 21 -3.20 -10.98 -12.68
N ARG A 22 -4.34 -10.39 -13.08
CA ARG A 22 -5.22 -10.98 -14.09
C ARG A 22 -4.52 -11.27 -15.41
N LYS A 23 -3.66 -10.35 -15.88
CA LYS A 23 -2.89 -10.54 -17.12
C LYS A 23 -1.86 -11.66 -16.98
N LEU A 24 -1.14 -11.71 -15.86
CA LEU A 24 -0.20 -12.78 -15.56
C LEU A 24 -0.88 -14.15 -15.50
N GLU A 25 -2.05 -14.24 -14.86
CA GLU A 25 -2.84 -15.47 -14.73
C GLU A 25 -3.46 -15.93 -16.05
N ALA A 26 -3.87 -14.99 -16.91
CA ALA A 26 -4.40 -15.31 -18.24
C ALA A 26 -3.34 -15.98 -19.13
N GLY A 27 -2.06 -15.66 -18.90
CA GLY A 27 -0.96 -16.13 -19.73
C GLY A 27 -1.03 -15.59 -21.17
N GLY A 28 -0.34 -16.26 -22.10
CA GLY A 28 -0.30 -15.83 -23.50
C GLY A 28 0.61 -14.61 -23.78
N THR A 29 1.35 -14.15 -22.76
CA THR A 29 2.37 -13.11 -22.84
C THR A 29 3.73 -13.70 -23.19
N THR A 30 4.63 -12.89 -23.77
CA THR A 30 6.03 -13.27 -23.91
C THR A 30 6.74 -13.27 -22.54
N LEU A 31 7.96 -13.79 -22.48
CA LEU A 31 8.76 -13.74 -21.25
C LEU A 31 9.01 -12.29 -20.82
N GLU A 32 9.39 -11.43 -21.77
CA GLU A 32 9.68 -10.02 -21.53
C GLU A 32 8.45 -9.28 -21.01
N GLU A 33 7.28 -9.53 -21.58
CA GLU A 33 6.01 -8.97 -21.11
C GLU A 33 5.66 -9.48 -19.70
N SER A 34 5.89 -10.76 -19.43
CA SER A 34 5.64 -11.37 -18.13
C SER A 34 6.54 -10.78 -17.04
N LEU A 35 7.81 -10.50 -17.37
CA LEU A 35 8.75 -9.84 -16.46
C LEU A 35 8.33 -8.40 -16.19
N ALA A 36 7.97 -7.64 -17.22
CA ALA A 36 7.49 -6.27 -17.06
C ALA A 36 6.21 -6.19 -16.20
N LEU A 37 5.27 -7.12 -16.40
CA LEU A 37 4.07 -7.22 -15.57
C LEU A 37 4.43 -7.56 -14.12
N TRP A 38 5.36 -8.49 -13.90
CA TRP A 38 5.79 -8.83 -12.54
C TRP A 38 6.44 -7.65 -11.83
N GLU A 39 7.39 -6.95 -12.48
CA GLU A 39 8.05 -5.76 -11.91
C GLU A 39 7.02 -4.69 -11.53
N ARG A 40 6.06 -4.42 -12.42
CA ARG A 40 4.97 -3.49 -12.13
C ARG A 40 4.11 -3.94 -10.97
N GLY A 41 3.82 -5.24 -10.87
CA GLY A 41 3.09 -5.84 -9.75
C GLY A 41 3.80 -5.62 -8.42
N GLU A 42 5.12 -5.80 -8.36
CA GLU A 42 5.93 -5.57 -7.16
C GLU A 42 5.91 -4.10 -6.73
N GLU A 43 6.04 -3.16 -7.67
CA GLU A 43 5.94 -1.72 -7.37
C GLU A 43 4.58 -1.34 -6.79
N LEU A 44 3.50 -1.87 -7.36
CA LEU A 44 2.13 -1.62 -6.90
C LEU A 44 1.86 -2.25 -5.54
N ALA A 45 2.38 -3.46 -5.29
CA ALA A 45 2.30 -4.12 -3.99
C ALA A 45 3.04 -3.32 -2.91
N ALA A 46 4.25 -2.84 -3.20
CA ALA A 46 5.01 -1.98 -2.31
C ALA A 46 4.25 -0.68 -2.01
N THR A 47 3.65 -0.06 -3.02
CA THR A 47 2.82 1.14 -2.88
C THR A 47 1.61 0.89 -1.96
N CYS A 48 0.90 -0.21 -2.17
CA CYS A 48 -0.22 -0.61 -1.32
C CYS A 48 0.22 -0.81 0.13
N GLN A 49 1.35 -1.46 0.34
CA GLN A 49 1.90 -1.72 1.66
C GLN A 49 2.26 -0.42 2.39
N GLN A 50 2.88 0.55 1.71
CA GLN A 50 3.19 1.87 2.27
C GLN A 50 1.94 2.62 2.74
N TRP A 51 0.84 2.57 1.97
CA TRP A 51 -0.44 3.14 2.37
C TRP A 51 -0.98 2.51 3.66
N LEU A 52 -0.95 1.18 3.73
CA LEU A 52 -1.45 0.44 4.88
C LEU A 52 -0.59 0.67 6.14
N ASP A 53 0.73 0.77 5.98
CA ASP A 53 1.64 1.09 7.08
C ASP A 53 1.47 2.53 7.58
N GLY A 54 1.23 3.48 6.67
CA GLY A 54 0.84 4.84 7.04
C GLY A 54 -0.48 4.91 7.79
N ALA A 55 -1.47 4.08 7.42
CA ALA A 55 -2.74 3.99 8.16
C ALA A 55 -2.55 3.38 9.56
N ARG A 56 -1.79 2.28 9.66
CA ARG A 56 -1.50 1.61 10.93
C ARG A 56 -0.79 2.54 11.92
N ARG A 57 0.20 3.31 11.47
CA ARG A 57 0.93 4.26 12.33
C ARG A 57 0.03 5.37 12.86
N ARG A 58 -0.79 5.98 12.00
CA ARG A 58 -1.75 7.01 12.43
C ARG A 58 -2.74 6.49 13.46
N LEU A 59 -3.20 5.24 13.30
CA LEU A 59 -4.08 4.60 14.26
C LEU A 59 -3.37 4.36 15.61
N ALA A 60 -2.13 3.89 15.59
CA ALA A 60 -1.34 3.68 16.81
C ALA A 60 -1.07 5.00 17.55
N GLU A 61 -0.74 6.08 16.84
CA GLU A 61 -0.54 7.42 17.41
C GLU A 61 -1.82 7.95 18.04
N ALA A 62 -2.97 7.80 17.38
CA ALA A 62 -4.26 8.22 17.92
C ALA A 62 -4.64 7.45 19.20
N GLN A 63 -4.38 6.14 19.25
CA GLN A 63 -4.60 5.31 20.44
C GLN A 63 -3.69 5.74 21.60
N ALA A 64 -2.40 5.97 21.31
CA ALA A 64 -1.44 6.44 22.31
C ALA A 64 -1.85 7.80 22.89
N ALA A 65 -2.25 8.74 22.04
CA ALA A 65 -2.74 10.06 22.48
C ALA A 65 -3.96 9.94 23.40
N HIS A 66 -4.93 9.10 23.06
CA HIS A 66 -6.12 8.89 23.90
C HIS A 66 -5.80 8.27 25.26
N SER A 67 -4.89 7.29 25.30
CA SER A 67 -4.46 6.65 26.56
C SER A 67 -3.62 7.56 27.48
N SER A 68 -3.02 8.61 26.92
CA SER A 68 -2.22 9.59 27.66
C SER A 68 -3.09 10.65 28.34
N ASP A 69 -4.24 10.99 27.73
CA ASP A 69 -5.21 11.97 28.24
C ASP A 69 -5.99 11.45 29.45
N GLU A 70 -6.35 10.16 29.44
CA GLU A 70 -7.04 9.47 30.57
C GLU A 70 -6.16 9.36 31.83
N LYS A 71 -4.83 9.45 31.70
CA LYS A 71 -3.88 9.18 32.80
C LYS A 71 -3.46 10.41 33.60
N LYS A 72 -4.05 11.58 33.36
CA LYS A 72 -3.71 12.81 34.09
C LYS A 72 -4.41 12.81 35.47
N PRO A 73 -3.70 12.63 36.60
CA PRO A 73 -4.30 12.86 37.90
C PRO A 73 -4.40 14.38 38.11
N GLY A 74 -5.59 14.83 38.53
CA GLY A 74 -5.82 16.19 38.99
C GLY A 74 -5.13 16.50 40.31
#